data_AF-A0A401K1K3-F1
#
_entry.id   AF-A0A401K1K3-F1
#
_cell.length_a   1.000
_cell.length_b   1.000
_cell.length_c   1.000
_cell.angle_alpha   90.00
_cell.angle_beta   90.00
_cell.angle_gamma   90.00
#
_symmetry.space_group_name_H-M   'P 1'
#
loop_
_entity.id
_entity.type
_entity.pdbx_description
1 polymer ?
#
loop_
_entity_poly.entity_id
_entity_poly.type
_entity_poly.pdbx_seq_one_letter_code
_entity_poly.pdbx_strand_id
1 'polypeptide(L)'
;MLEPRPADAAPLPAPVPAPVPDNACSQADLQAFAQERERVQAWLAARASGTRAVSASTLSQYRVEAERVCWYARTFGKPIASWQRDDAWAYLRFLQEPPAWAISARGIERDDANWTPLRGPLSARSTRQSSIIAANLCGWLLRAGHLHANPFLDDDAIVITVPAPSAPSPAPPIATAKPDTALGASDMTLMIDAVRARVALGREARLRQARDHFLAVLLAQAGMRVSELVSARMGNIALHAVPATHATSDALLPTSVWLLAIGTGRTQRWLPCDALMSALREYRTAFGLSPLPLPNEATPLLLSVRKRSPRRADGTVIDSPALRRDFGERKGIASRSQLLLIVKAMLGEAAEYARAIGHAGAAMRLENASLRGVRGAHLRERLAAGEAAADVAHALGLAALPSVAVRARDADLAASITDAARKLAPPSA
;
A
#
# COMPACT_ATOMS: atom_id res chain seq x y z
N MET A 1 28.77 44.20 28.50
CA MET A 1 28.30 45.34 27.69
C MET A 1 27.82 44.79 26.36
N LEU A 2 26.52 44.63 26.20
CA LEU A 2 25.87 44.27 24.94
C LEU A 2 24.92 45.41 24.61
N GLU A 3 25.11 46.05 23.46
CA GLU A 3 24.25 47.11 22.96
C GLU A 3 22.82 46.59 22.70
N PRO A 4 21.78 47.44 22.88
CA PRO A 4 20.42 47.09 22.49
C PRO A 4 20.26 47.20 20.97
N ARG A 5 19.64 46.18 20.36
CA ARG A 5 19.23 46.18 18.95
C ARG A 5 18.20 47.30 18.69
N PRO A 6 18.27 48.01 17.55
CA PRO A 6 17.24 48.96 17.17
C PRO A 6 15.94 48.24 16.80
N ALA A 7 14.84 48.69 17.42
CA ALA A 7 13.48 48.31 17.09
C ALA A 7 13.00 49.14 15.91
N ASP A 8 13.35 48.72 14.69
CA ASP A 8 12.58 49.01 13.46
C ASP A 8 13.22 48.27 12.29
N ALA A 9 12.88 46.99 12.15
CA ALA A 9 13.08 46.25 10.91
C ALA A 9 11.69 46.00 10.32
N ALA A 10 11.36 46.73 9.25
CA ALA A 10 10.15 46.52 8.49
C ALA A 10 10.00 45.02 8.12
N PRO A 11 8.80 44.44 8.21
CA PRO A 11 8.60 43.05 7.83
C PRO A 11 8.98 42.87 6.35
N LEU A 12 9.84 41.89 6.08
CA LEU A 12 10.16 41.46 4.71
C LEU A 12 8.84 41.22 3.96
N PRO A 13 8.68 41.75 2.73
CA PRO A 13 7.46 41.53 1.97
C PRO A 13 7.25 40.02 1.80
N ALA A 14 6.05 39.55 2.10
CA ALA A 14 5.64 38.18 1.83
C ALA A 14 5.94 37.85 0.36
N PRO A 15 6.44 36.65 0.03
CA PRO A 15 6.72 36.29 -1.35
C PRO A 15 5.46 36.48 -2.18
N VAL A 16 5.54 37.37 -3.18
CA VAL A 16 4.46 37.61 -4.13
C VAL A 16 4.13 36.26 -4.77
N PRO A 17 2.89 35.76 -4.68
CA PRO A 17 2.53 34.50 -5.32
C PRO A 17 2.79 34.64 -6.82
N ALA A 18 3.55 33.70 -7.39
CA ALA A 18 3.77 33.66 -8.83
C ALA A 18 2.41 33.74 -9.54
N PRO A 19 2.22 34.66 -10.49
CA PRO A 19 0.93 34.84 -11.14
C PRO A 19 0.52 33.54 -11.85
N VAL A 20 -0.78 33.24 -11.80
CA VAL A 20 -1.38 32.20 -12.62
C VAL A 20 -1.17 32.62 -14.09
N PRO A 21 -0.70 31.73 -14.98
CA PRO A 21 -0.51 32.09 -16.38
C PRO A 21 -1.81 32.60 -17.00
N ASP A 22 -1.74 33.75 -17.67
CA ASP A 22 -2.88 34.36 -18.35
C ASP A 22 -3.07 33.63 -19.68
N ASN A 23 -4.02 32.70 -19.72
CA ASN A 23 -4.17 31.75 -20.82
C ASN A 23 -5.15 32.27 -21.89
N ALA A 24 -4.67 33.11 -22.80
CA ALA A 24 -5.38 33.36 -24.05
C ALA A 24 -5.31 32.11 -24.93
N CYS A 25 -6.31 31.23 -24.83
CA CYS A 25 -6.37 29.95 -25.53
C CYS A 25 -7.09 30.11 -26.88
N SER A 26 -6.46 29.72 -27.99
CA SER A 26 -7.13 29.81 -29.29
C SER A 26 -8.25 28.76 -29.41
N GLN A 27 -9.20 28.96 -30.32
CA GLN A 27 -10.25 27.96 -30.58
C GLN A 27 -9.68 26.61 -31.05
N ALA A 28 -8.54 26.64 -31.75
CA ALA A 28 -7.81 25.44 -32.15
C ALA A 28 -7.23 24.69 -30.93
N ASP A 29 -6.70 25.42 -29.94
CA ASP A 29 -6.18 24.83 -28.71
C ASP A 29 -7.29 24.19 -27.87
N LEU A 30 -8.44 24.84 -27.75
CA LEU A 30 -9.62 24.29 -27.07
C LEU A 30 -10.09 22.98 -27.71
N GLN A 31 -10.10 22.90 -29.04
CA GLN A 31 -10.40 21.67 -29.78
C GLN A 31 -9.33 20.60 -29.54
N ALA A 32 -8.05 20.97 -29.55
CA ALA A 32 -6.95 20.05 -29.27
C ALA A 32 -7.07 19.44 -27.86
N PHE A 33 -7.38 20.25 -26.84
CA PHE A 33 -7.58 19.76 -25.47
C PHE A 33 -8.79 18.83 -25.34
N ALA A 34 -9.88 19.08 -26.08
CA ALA A 34 -11.03 18.19 -26.11
C ALA A 34 -10.67 16.83 -26.72
N GLN A 35 -9.96 16.82 -27.86
CA GLN A 35 -9.48 15.60 -28.50
C GLN A 35 -8.48 14.85 -27.62
N GLU A 36 -7.59 15.55 -26.92
CA GLU A 36 -6.65 14.94 -25.99
C GLU A 36 -7.35 14.23 -24.84
N ARG A 37 -8.40 14.83 -24.28
CA ARG A 37 -9.22 14.19 -23.26
C ARG A 37 -9.83 12.89 -23.78
N GLU A 38 -10.38 12.88 -24.99
CA GLU A 38 -10.93 11.66 -25.61
C GLU A 38 -9.86 10.60 -25.82
N ARG A 39 -8.69 10.97 -26.36
CA ARG A 39 -7.55 10.07 -26.60
C ARG A 39 -7.01 9.46 -25.31
N VAL A 40 -6.94 10.25 -24.24
CA VAL A 40 -6.55 9.78 -22.90
C VAL A 40 -7.58 8.79 -22.34
N GLN A 41 -8.88 9.05 -22.51
CA GLN A 41 -9.91 8.09 -22.11
C GLN A 41 -9.82 6.79 -22.92
N ALA A 42 -9.54 6.86 -24.23
CA ALA A 42 -9.32 5.69 -25.07
C ALA A 42 -8.09 4.87 -24.61
N TRP A 43 -6.98 5.54 -24.27
CA TRP A 43 -5.81 4.87 -23.66
C TRP A 43 -6.16 4.18 -22.34
N LEU A 44 -6.89 4.86 -21.45
CA LEU A 44 -7.32 4.29 -20.18
C LEU A 44 -8.25 3.09 -20.38
N ALA A 45 -9.18 3.15 -21.34
CA ALA A 45 -10.04 2.03 -21.71
C ALA A 45 -9.22 0.84 -22.23
N ALA A 46 -8.25 1.09 -23.12
CA ALA A 46 -7.34 0.06 -23.63
C ALA A 46 -6.42 -0.55 -22.55
N ARG A 47 -6.18 0.16 -21.44
CA ARG A 47 -5.48 -0.37 -20.26
C ARG A 47 -6.41 -1.05 -19.25
N ALA A 48 -7.71 -0.81 -19.34
CA ALA A 48 -8.71 -1.44 -18.49
C ALA A 48 -9.16 -2.81 -19.02
N SER A 49 -9.10 -3.03 -20.34
CA SER A 49 -9.57 -4.25 -21.00
C SER A 49 -8.55 -4.82 -21.99
N GLY A 50 -8.75 -6.08 -22.39
CA GLY A 50 -7.92 -6.76 -23.40
C GLY A 50 -6.67 -7.48 -22.86
N THR A 51 -5.85 -7.99 -23.77
CA THR A 51 -4.68 -8.84 -23.48
C THR A 51 -3.57 -8.14 -22.69
N ARG A 52 -3.58 -6.80 -22.65
CA ARG A 52 -2.62 -5.96 -21.91
C ARG A 52 -3.27 -5.15 -20.79
N ALA A 53 -4.43 -5.60 -20.30
CA ALA A 53 -5.12 -4.98 -19.18
C ALA A 53 -4.22 -4.95 -17.94
N VAL A 54 -4.22 -3.83 -17.23
CA VAL A 54 -3.48 -3.67 -15.98
C VAL A 54 -4.42 -3.85 -14.77
N SER A 55 -3.84 -4.06 -13.59
CA SER A 55 -4.64 -4.16 -12.36
C SER A 55 -5.46 -2.88 -12.11
N ALA A 56 -6.59 -3.00 -11.40
CA ALA A 56 -7.42 -1.84 -11.02
C ALA A 56 -6.63 -0.77 -10.25
N SER A 57 -5.63 -1.17 -9.44
CA SER A 57 -4.75 -0.23 -8.73
C SER A 57 -3.83 0.53 -9.68
N THR A 58 -3.25 -0.16 -10.67
CA THR A 58 -2.39 0.46 -11.69
C THR A 58 -3.21 1.41 -12.55
N LEU A 59 -4.41 1.00 -12.96
CA LEU A 59 -5.33 1.85 -13.72
C LEU A 59 -5.73 3.11 -12.95
N SER A 60 -5.98 3.00 -11.64
CA SER A 60 -6.26 4.16 -10.79
C SER A 60 -5.09 5.14 -10.76
N GLN A 61 -3.84 4.66 -10.74
CA GLN A 61 -2.67 5.53 -10.82
C GLN A 61 -2.56 6.19 -12.20
N TYR A 62 -2.80 5.43 -13.28
CA TYR A 62 -2.79 5.97 -14.63
C TYR A 62 -3.82 7.10 -14.81
N ARG A 63 -5.03 6.95 -14.23
CA ARG A 63 -6.04 8.02 -14.22
C ARG A 63 -5.56 9.29 -13.54
N VAL A 64 -4.97 9.18 -12.34
CA VAL A 64 -4.47 10.33 -11.58
C VAL A 64 -3.34 11.05 -12.32
N GLU A 65 -2.41 10.29 -12.89
CA GLU A 65 -1.28 10.87 -13.62
C GLU A 65 -1.71 11.47 -14.97
N ALA A 66 -2.68 10.86 -15.65
CA ALA A 66 -3.26 11.40 -16.87
C ALA A 66 -4.04 12.70 -16.62
N GLU A 67 -4.85 12.73 -15.55
CA GLU A 67 -5.54 13.94 -15.10
C GLU A 67 -4.55 15.07 -14.80
N ARG A 68 -3.42 14.74 -14.17
CA ARG A 68 -2.35 15.69 -13.87
C ARG A 68 -1.69 16.28 -15.11
N VAL A 69 -1.30 15.45 -16.08
CA VAL A 69 -0.65 15.94 -17.31
C VAL A 69 -1.63 16.76 -18.17
N CYS A 70 -2.88 16.33 -18.30
CA CYS A 70 -3.91 17.08 -19.02
C CYS A 70 -4.29 18.40 -18.34
N TRP A 71 -4.28 18.44 -17.01
CA TRP A 71 -4.47 19.68 -16.26
C TRP A 71 -3.31 20.64 -16.50
N TYR A 72 -2.06 20.16 -16.44
CA TYR A 72 -0.89 21.00 -16.71
C TYR A 72 -0.91 21.55 -18.15
N ALA A 73 -1.17 20.70 -19.15
CA ALA A 73 -1.26 21.10 -20.56
C ALA A 73 -2.27 22.25 -20.78
N ARG A 74 -3.46 22.15 -20.16
CA ARG A 74 -4.49 23.20 -20.22
C ARG A 74 -4.09 24.46 -19.46
N THR A 75 -3.45 24.30 -18.29
CA THR A 75 -3.03 25.40 -17.41
C THR A 75 -1.93 26.26 -18.04
N PHE A 76 -1.14 25.71 -18.96
CA PHE A 76 -0.10 26.45 -19.68
C PHE A 76 -0.44 26.66 -21.16
N GLY A 77 -1.68 26.37 -21.57
CA GLY A 77 -2.16 26.62 -22.93
C GLY A 77 -1.43 25.85 -24.03
N LYS A 78 -0.77 24.73 -23.71
CA LYS A 78 0.02 23.94 -24.67
C LYS A 78 -0.46 22.49 -24.74
N PRO A 79 -1.16 22.08 -25.82
CA PRO A 79 -1.60 20.70 -26.02
C PRO A 79 -0.42 19.72 -25.97
N ILE A 80 -0.61 18.56 -25.32
CA ILE A 80 0.36 17.45 -25.26
C ILE A 80 0.86 17.06 -26.66
N ALA A 81 0.01 17.19 -27.68
CA ALA A 81 0.38 16.92 -29.08
C ALA A 81 1.52 17.80 -29.61
N SER A 82 1.73 18.98 -29.03
CA SER A 82 2.77 19.94 -29.39
C SER A 82 3.99 19.90 -28.46
N TRP A 83 3.98 19.03 -27.45
CA TRP A 83 5.07 18.97 -26.47
C TRP A 83 6.35 18.41 -27.11
N GLN A 84 7.44 19.10 -26.81
CA GLN A 84 8.80 18.66 -27.03
C GLN A 84 9.40 18.18 -25.70
N ARG A 85 10.64 17.70 -25.76
CA ARG A 85 11.39 17.24 -24.58
C ARG A 85 11.46 18.29 -23.48
N ASP A 86 11.69 19.55 -23.85
CA ASP A 86 11.80 20.66 -22.89
C ASP A 86 10.47 20.92 -22.17
N ASP A 87 9.33 20.72 -22.83
CA ASP A 87 8.01 20.86 -22.21
C ASP A 87 7.76 19.73 -21.19
N ALA A 88 8.12 18.50 -21.53
CA ALA A 88 8.04 17.38 -20.60
C ALA A 88 8.98 17.57 -19.41
N TRP A 89 10.17 18.11 -19.62
CA TRP A 89 11.11 18.44 -18.55
C TRP A 89 10.56 19.55 -17.63
N ALA A 90 9.99 20.61 -18.20
CA ALA A 90 9.34 21.70 -17.47
C ALA A 90 8.15 21.20 -16.65
N TYR A 91 7.31 20.33 -17.21
CA TYR A 91 6.24 19.65 -16.48
C TYR A 91 6.78 18.89 -15.27
N LEU A 92 7.83 18.08 -15.44
CA LEU A 92 8.39 17.30 -14.34
C LEU A 92 9.02 18.17 -13.25
N ARG A 93 9.62 19.32 -13.60
CA ARG A 93 10.08 20.31 -12.62
C ARG A 93 8.92 20.96 -11.88
N PHE A 94 7.88 21.37 -12.59
CA PHE A 94 6.67 21.89 -11.98
C PHE A 94 6.06 20.90 -10.98
N LEU A 95 6.15 19.59 -11.22
CA LEU A 95 5.71 18.59 -10.24
C LEU A 95 6.55 18.57 -8.96
N GLN A 96 7.86 18.82 -9.05
CA GLN A 96 8.74 18.85 -7.88
C GLN A 96 8.60 20.14 -7.09
N GLU A 97 8.40 21.27 -7.78
CA GLU A 97 8.35 22.61 -7.19
C GLU A 97 7.10 23.35 -7.68
N PRO A 98 5.87 22.86 -7.39
CA PRO A 98 4.66 23.51 -7.83
C PRO A 98 4.46 24.81 -7.05
N PRO A 99 4.04 25.89 -7.73
CA PRO A 99 3.65 27.13 -7.06
C PRO A 99 2.42 26.91 -6.17
N ALA A 100 2.23 27.78 -5.17
CA ALA A 100 1.17 27.62 -4.18
C ALA A 100 -0.24 27.55 -4.80
N TRP A 101 -0.51 28.32 -5.86
CA TRP A 101 -1.79 28.31 -6.58
C TRP A 101 -2.10 26.97 -7.25
N ALA A 102 -1.07 26.18 -7.56
CA ALA A 102 -1.24 24.87 -8.18
C ALA A 102 -1.57 23.79 -7.16
N ILE A 103 -1.51 24.06 -5.85
CA ILE A 103 -1.73 23.08 -4.79
C ILE A 103 -3.16 23.21 -4.24
N SER A 104 -3.96 22.18 -4.45
CA SER A 104 -5.36 22.16 -4.00
C SER A 104 -5.49 21.67 -2.56
N ALA A 105 -6.30 22.37 -1.76
CA ALA A 105 -6.67 21.96 -0.41
C ALA A 105 -7.49 20.66 -0.38
N ARG A 106 -7.43 19.93 0.74
CA ARG A 106 -8.17 18.66 0.88
C ARG A 106 -9.67 18.93 0.94
N GLY A 107 -10.45 18.03 0.33
CA GLY A 107 -11.91 18.07 0.41
C GLY A 107 -12.61 18.88 -0.70
N ILE A 108 -11.85 19.56 -1.56
CA ILE A 108 -12.40 20.25 -2.72
C ILE A 108 -12.89 19.23 -3.76
N GLU A 109 -14.12 19.44 -4.25
CA GLU A 109 -14.74 18.62 -5.31
C GLU A 109 -14.03 18.81 -6.65
N ARG A 110 -14.10 17.81 -7.55
CA ARG A 110 -13.34 17.85 -8.81
C ARG A 110 -13.81 18.91 -9.81
N ASP A 111 -15.07 19.29 -9.71
CA ASP A 111 -15.69 20.26 -10.61
C ASP A 111 -15.57 21.70 -10.10
N ASP A 112 -14.98 21.89 -8.91
CA ASP A 112 -14.70 23.21 -8.34
C ASP A 112 -13.58 23.91 -9.13
N ALA A 113 -13.73 25.21 -9.36
CA ALA A 113 -12.74 26.02 -10.08
C ALA A 113 -11.37 26.07 -9.39
N ASN A 114 -11.32 25.90 -8.06
CA ASN A 114 -10.09 25.89 -7.26
C ASN A 114 -9.49 24.48 -7.14
N TRP A 115 -10.07 23.49 -7.81
CA TRP A 115 -9.53 22.15 -7.80
C TRP A 115 -8.31 22.03 -8.72
N THR A 116 -7.27 21.38 -8.19
CA THR A 116 -6.08 21.00 -8.95
C THR A 116 -5.67 19.56 -8.60
N PRO A 117 -4.95 18.87 -9.49
CA PRO A 117 -4.52 17.49 -9.28
C PRO A 117 -3.29 17.35 -8.36
N LEU A 118 -2.81 18.45 -7.76
CA LEU A 118 -1.65 18.45 -6.87
C LEU A 118 -2.06 18.68 -5.42
N ARG A 119 -1.48 17.88 -4.52
CA ARG A 119 -1.64 18.00 -3.05
C ARG A 119 -0.37 18.53 -2.36
N GLY A 120 0.63 18.89 -3.14
CA GLY A 120 1.95 19.31 -2.68
C GLY A 120 3.04 18.91 -3.69
N PRO A 121 4.30 19.29 -3.42
CA PRO A 121 5.45 18.91 -4.23
C PRO A 121 5.63 17.39 -4.26
N LEU A 122 5.97 16.85 -5.44
CA LEU A 122 6.29 15.44 -5.60
C LEU A 122 7.75 15.17 -5.23
N SER A 123 7.98 14.05 -4.52
CA SER A 123 9.33 13.52 -4.34
C SER A 123 9.94 13.08 -5.69
N ALA A 124 11.28 13.06 -5.78
CA ALA A 124 11.99 12.60 -6.97
C ALA A 124 11.52 11.21 -7.47
N ARG A 125 11.21 10.29 -6.54
CA ARG A 125 10.65 8.98 -6.87
C ARG A 125 9.25 9.08 -7.51
N SER A 126 8.39 9.95 -6.97
CA SER A 126 7.04 10.15 -7.50
C SER A 126 7.09 10.84 -8.86
N THR A 127 7.95 11.85 -9.04
CA THR A 127 8.14 12.53 -10.32
C THR A 127 8.66 11.57 -11.39
N ARG A 128 9.61 10.69 -11.06
CA ARG A 128 10.05 9.63 -11.98
C ARG A 128 8.91 8.70 -12.37
N GLN A 129 8.05 8.32 -11.43
CA GLN A 129 6.88 7.49 -11.72
C GLN A 129 5.87 8.22 -12.63
N SER A 130 5.65 9.52 -12.41
CA SER A 130 4.85 10.37 -13.31
C SER A 130 5.43 10.39 -14.73
N SER A 131 6.76 10.55 -14.87
CA SER A 131 7.45 10.50 -16.16
C SER A 131 7.24 9.15 -16.87
N ILE A 132 7.39 8.02 -16.16
CA ILE A 132 7.18 6.68 -16.73
C ILE A 132 5.74 6.50 -17.24
N ILE A 133 4.75 6.95 -16.46
CA ILE A 133 3.34 6.80 -16.84
C ILE A 133 2.99 7.72 -18.01
N ALA A 134 3.49 8.95 -18.01
CA ALA A 134 3.30 9.89 -19.11
C ALA A 134 4.00 9.40 -20.39
N ALA A 135 5.22 8.85 -20.30
CA ALA A 135 5.90 8.18 -21.40
C ALA A 135 5.09 6.99 -21.94
N ASN A 136 4.40 6.24 -21.07
CA ASN A 136 3.53 5.15 -21.50
C ASN A 136 2.30 5.63 -22.28
N LEU A 137 1.67 6.71 -21.81
CA LEU A 137 0.56 7.38 -22.49
C LEU A 137 1.00 7.91 -23.85
N CYS A 138 2.04 8.74 -23.90
CA CYS A 138 2.57 9.31 -25.14
C CYS A 138 3.06 8.23 -26.10
N GLY A 139 3.66 7.15 -25.61
CA GLY A 139 4.03 6.02 -26.46
C GLY A 139 2.83 5.28 -27.07
N TRP A 140 1.67 5.27 -26.39
CA TRP A 140 0.43 4.76 -26.98
C TRP A 140 -0.15 5.72 -28.01
N LEU A 141 -0.16 7.03 -27.71
CA LEU A 141 -0.63 8.06 -28.64
C LEU A 141 0.22 8.10 -29.92
N LEU A 142 1.54 7.94 -29.81
CA LEU A 142 2.47 7.83 -30.94
C LEU A 142 2.09 6.65 -31.85
N ARG A 143 1.88 5.45 -31.28
CA ARG A 143 1.48 4.27 -32.06
C ARG A 143 0.08 4.39 -32.69
N ALA A 144 -0.79 5.19 -32.09
CA ALA A 144 -2.11 5.52 -32.65
C ALA A 144 -2.07 6.64 -33.70
N GLY A 145 -0.89 7.20 -34.00
CA GLY A 145 -0.71 8.28 -34.98
C GLY A 145 -1.11 9.67 -34.49
N HIS A 146 -1.28 9.85 -33.17
CA HIS A 146 -1.68 11.14 -32.57
C HIS A 146 -0.50 12.02 -32.16
N LEU A 147 0.71 11.45 -32.06
CA LEU A 147 1.95 12.17 -31.78
C LEU A 147 2.98 11.85 -32.86
N HIS A 148 3.91 12.76 -33.11
CA HIS A 148 5.08 12.52 -33.96
C HIS A 148 6.28 11.97 -33.19
N ALA A 149 6.41 12.32 -31.91
CA ALA A 149 7.46 11.86 -31.01
C ALA A 149 6.94 11.69 -29.58
N ASN A 150 7.67 10.96 -28.74
CA ASN A 150 7.36 10.85 -27.31
C ASN A 150 8.21 11.85 -26.52
N PRO A 151 7.62 12.93 -25.97
CA PRO A 151 8.40 13.99 -25.32
C PRO A 151 9.04 13.56 -23.99
N PHE A 152 8.61 12.42 -23.43
CA PHE A 152 9.17 11.88 -22.19
C PHE A 152 10.35 10.93 -22.40
N LEU A 153 10.84 10.79 -23.62
CA LEU A 153 12.03 10.00 -23.93
C LEU A 153 13.23 10.89 -24.31
N ASP A 154 14.42 10.50 -23.87
CA ASP A 154 15.68 11.07 -24.36
C ASP A 154 16.09 10.46 -25.71
N ASP A 155 17.28 10.84 -26.19
CA ASP A 155 17.81 10.40 -27.48
C ASP A 155 18.08 8.88 -27.53
N ASP A 156 18.27 8.24 -26.36
CA ASP A 156 18.47 6.79 -26.22
C ASP A 156 17.14 6.03 -25.98
N ALA A 157 16.01 6.70 -26.16
CA ALA A 157 14.67 6.20 -25.89
C ALA A 157 14.44 5.78 -24.41
N ILE A 158 15.18 6.39 -23.49
CA ILE A 158 15.04 6.20 -22.05
C ILE A 158 14.13 7.29 -21.47
N VAL A 159 13.33 6.91 -20.48
CA VAL A 159 12.41 7.86 -19.82
C VAL A 159 13.19 8.96 -19.11
N ILE A 160 12.91 10.21 -19.47
CA ILE A 160 13.57 11.38 -18.88
C ILE A 160 13.30 11.48 -17.38
N THR A 161 14.29 11.97 -16.63
CA THR A 161 14.16 12.24 -15.20
C THR A 161 14.74 13.61 -14.86
N VAL A 162 14.11 14.28 -13.89
CA VAL A 162 14.59 15.55 -13.35
C VAL A 162 15.31 15.31 -12.03
N PRO A 163 16.54 15.84 -11.85
CA PRO A 163 17.25 15.80 -10.57
C PRO A 163 16.39 16.37 -9.44
N ALA A 164 16.51 15.84 -8.21
CA ALA A 164 15.84 16.47 -7.07
C ALA A 164 16.31 17.93 -6.92
N PRO A 165 15.44 18.85 -6.48
CA PRO A 165 15.88 20.21 -6.16
C PRO A 165 16.96 20.15 -5.08
N SER A 166 18.05 20.88 -5.30
CA SER A 166 19.19 20.93 -4.39
C SER A 166 18.76 21.65 -3.10
N ALA A 167 18.30 20.89 -2.10
CA ALA A 167 18.38 21.39 -0.73
C ALA A 167 19.88 21.56 -0.38
N PRO A 168 20.30 22.60 0.35
CA PRO A 168 21.65 22.66 0.89
C PRO A 168 21.89 21.36 1.64
N SER A 169 22.81 20.55 1.13
CA SER A 169 23.15 19.29 1.78
C SER A 169 23.59 19.64 3.20
N PRO A 170 22.95 19.09 4.25
CA PRO A 170 23.65 19.01 5.50
C PRO A 170 24.96 18.26 5.20
N ALA A 171 26.07 18.73 5.76
CA ALA A 171 27.33 18.01 5.71
C ALA A 171 27.08 16.52 6.00
N PRO A 172 27.80 15.59 5.36
CA PRO A 172 27.62 14.16 5.63
C PRO A 172 27.73 13.98 7.14
N PRO A 173 26.70 13.44 7.81
CA PRO A 173 26.77 13.26 9.25
C PRO A 173 27.98 12.37 9.50
N ILE A 174 28.85 12.81 10.41
CA ILE A 174 29.84 11.94 11.07
C ILE A 174 29.09 10.66 11.40
N ALA A 175 29.65 9.51 11.02
CA ALA A 175 29.03 8.20 11.17
C ALA A 175 28.86 7.81 12.65
N THR A 176 28.04 8.54 13.40
CA THR A 176 27.38 8.04 14.58
C THR A 176 26.42 6.96 14.09
N ALA A 177 26.54 5.74 14.61
CA ALA A 177 25.59 4.67 14.34
C ALA A 177 24.17 5.24 14.43
N LYS A 178 23.45 5.31 13.30
CA LYS A 178 22.04 5.72 13.32
C LYS A 178 21.34 4.80 14.31
N PRO A 179 20.56 5.33 15.26
CA PRO A 179 19.76 4.46 16.13
C PRO A 179 18.97 3.49 15.24
N ASP A 180 18.90 2.22 15.62
CA ASP A 180 18.12 1.24 14.86
C ASP A 180 16.66 1.71 14.85
N THR A 181 16.25 2.28 13.72
CA THR A 181 14.91 2.85 13.51
C THR A 181 13.92 1.78 13.05
N ALA A 182 14.39 0.55 12.82
CA ALA A 182 13.64 -0.45 12.10
C ALA A 182 13.06 -1.48 13.09
N LEU A 183 11.74 -1.70 13.02
CA LEU A 183 10.99 -2.58 13.92
C LEU A 183 11.56 -4.00 14.09
N GLY A 184 11.75 -4.45 15.33
CA GLY A 184 12.14 -5.83 15.66
C GLY A 184 10.97 -6.72 16.06
N ALA A 185 11.27 -7.99 16.36
CA ALA A 185 10.31 -8.96 16.89
C ALA A 185 9.69 -8.48 18.22
N SER A 186 10.50 -7.88 19.10
CA SER A 186 10.03 -7.30 20.37
C SER A 186 9.01 -6.17 20.18
N ASP A 187 9.18 -5.32 19.15
CA ASP A 187 8.20 -4.28 18.84
C ASP A 187 6.86 -4.87 18.35
N MET A 188 6.91 -6.01 17.65
CA MET A 188 5.71 -6.72 17.21
C MET A 188 4.97 -7.37 18.40
N THR A 189 5.71 -7.92 19.36
CA THR A 189 5.14 -8.41 20.64
C THR A 189 4.45 -7.28 21.39
N LEU A 190 5.09 -6.10 21.51
CA LEU A 190 4.49 -4.92 22.12
C LEU A 190 3.19 -4.50 21.43
N MET A 191 3.09 -4.61 20.11
CA MET A 191 1.84 -4.34 19.39
C MET A 191 0.74 -5.36 19.71
N ILE A 192 1.08 -6.64 19.83
CA ILE A 192 0.13 -7.69 20.23
C ILE A 192 -0.35 -7.45 21.67
N ASP A 193 0.56 -7.15 22.58
CA ASP A 193 0.28 -6.92 24.00
C ASP A 193 -0.56 -5.65 24.20
N ALA A 194 -0.26 -4.56 23.49
CA ALA A 194 -1.05 -3.34 23.52
C ALA A 194 -2.52 -3.59 23.13
N VAL A 195 -2.76 -4.42 22.11
CA VAL A 195 -4.13 -4.77 21.70
C VAL A 195 -4.81 -5.66 22.74
N ARG A 196 -4.09 -6.62 23.34
CA ARG A 196 -4.62 -7.47 24.42
C ARG A 196 -4.95 -6.68 25.69
N ALA A 197 -4.15 -5.66 26.01
CA ALA A 197 -4.33 -4.81 27.17
C ALA A 197 -5.52 -3.84 27.05
N ARG A 198 -6.16 -3.72 25.88
CA ARG A 198 -7.31 -2.84 25.69
C ARG A 198 -8.46 -3.17 26.64
N VAL A 199 -8.95 -2.16 27.33
CA VAL A 199 -10.22 -2.23 28.06
C VAL A 199 -11.37 -2.28 27.05
N ALA A 200 -11.93 -3.47 26.85
CA ALA A 200 -12.96 -3.71 25.83
C ALA A 200 -14.36 -3.81 26.44
N LEU A 201 -14.95 -2.66 26.75
CA LEU A 201 -16.31 -2.59 27.30
C LEU A 201 -17.37 -2.68 26.20
N GLY A 202 -18.31 -3.61 26.36
CA GLY A 202 -19.41 -3.83 25.42
C GLY A 202 -19.03 -4.72 24.23
N ARG A 203 -20.01 -4.95 23.33
CA ARG A 203 -19.86 -5.90 22.22
C ARG A 203 -18.94 -5.37 21.12
N GLU A 204 -19.09 -4.10 20.72
CA GLU A 204 -18.30 -3.53 19.61
C GLU A 204 -16.80 -3.45 19.95
N ALA A 205 -16.47 -3.05 21.18
CA ALA A 205 -15.08 -2.98 21.65
C ALA A 205 -14.42 -4.38 21.69
N ARG A 206 -15.12 -5.40 22.20
CA ARG A 206 -14.62 -6.79 22.20
C ARG A 206 -14.37 -7.33 20.79
N LEU A 207 -15.26 -7.03 19.84
CA LEU A 207 -15.08 -7.40 18.43
C LEU A 207 -13.89 -6.70 17.80
N ARG A 208 -13.70 -5.41 18.10
CA ARG A 208 -12.54 -4.64 17.65
C ARG A 208 -11.24 -5.22 18.21
N GLN A 209 -11.20 -5.50 19.51
CA GLN A 209 -10.06 -6.13 20.14
C GLN A 209 -9.73 -7.49 19.52
N ALA A 210 -10.72 -8.37 19.35
CA ALA A 210 -10.52 -9.69 18.75
C ALA A 210 -10.00 -9.61 17.31
N ARG A 211 -10.59 -8.71 16.49
CA ARG A 211 -10.12 -8.46 15.10
C ARG A 211 -8.69 -7.94 15.08
N ASP A 212 -8.39 -6.92 15.89
CA ASP A 212 -7.09 -6.27 15.87
C ASP A 212 -6.00 -7.17 16.45
N HIS A 213 -6.35 -8.03 17.43
CA HIS A 213 -5.44 -9.03 17.98
C HIS A 213 -5.06 -10.05 16.90
N PHE A 214 -6.06 -10.61 16.21
CA PHE A 214 -5.81 -11.50 15.08
C PHE A 214 -4.99 -10.82 13.98
N LEU A 215 -5.30 -9.56 13.65
CA LEU A 215 -4.52 -8.79 12.68
C LEU A 215 -3.08 -8.55 13.15
N ALA A 216 -2.84 -8.24 14.42
CA ALA A 216 -1.50 -8.04 14.97
C ALA A 216 -0.65 -9.31 14.83
N VAL A 217 -1.21 -10.46 15.20
CA VAL A 217 -0.57 -11.78 15.06
C VAL A 217 -0.31 -12.10 13.58
N LEU A 218 -1.29 -11.86 12.70
CA LEU A 218 -1.15 -12.04 11.25
C LEU A 218 -0.03 -11.18 10.66
N LEU A 219 0.09 -9.93 11.10
CA LEU A 219 1.14 -9.01 10.65
C LEU A 219 2.53 -9.42 11.13
N ALA A 220 2.64 -9.95 12.35
CA ALA A 220 3.88 -10.44 12.92
C ALA A 220 4.38 -11.73 12.24
N GLN A 221 3.47 -12.61 11.81
CA GLN A 221 3.82 -13.98 11.43
C GLN A 221 3.69 -14.30 9.92
N ALA A 222 2.84 -13.59 9.17
CA ALA A 222 2.52 -13.98 7.79
C ALA A 222 3.16 -13.08 6.72
N GLY A 223 3.66 -11.90 7.09
CA GLY A 223 4.31 -10.98 6.16
C GLY A 223 3.49 -10.73 4.88
N MET A 224 2.17 -10.56 4.99
CA MET A 224 1.24 -10.40 3.86
C MET A 224 1.20 -8.97 3.31
N ARG A 225 0.89 -8.81 2.03
CA ARG A 225 0.71 -7.49 1.39
C ARG A 225 -0.68 -6.96 1.71
N VAL A 226 -0.87 -5.64 1.65
CA VAL A 226 -2.21 -5.02 1.81
C VAL A 226 -3.25 -5.66 0.90
N SER A 227 -2.90 -5.91 -0.37
CA SER A 227 -3.82 -6.54 -1.33
C SER A 227 -4.19 -7.96 -0.91
N GLU A 228 -3.22 -8.73 -0.41
CA GLU A 228 -3.42 -10.11 0.05
C GLU A 228 -4.30 -10.15 1.29
N LEU A 229 -4.08 -9.24 2.25
CA LEU A 229 -4.91 -9.11 3.46
C LEU A 229 -6.37 -8.78 3.13
N VAL A 230 -6.59 -7.91 2.13
CA VAL A 230 -7.93 -7.50 1.69
C VAL A 230 -8.63 -8.59 0.86
N SER A 231 -7.87 -9.35 0.06
CA SER A 231 -8.43 -10.40 -0.80
C SER A 231 -8.57 -11.76 -0.13
N ALA A 232 -7.88 -12.02 0.97
CA ALA A 232 -7.94 -13.31 1.66
C ALA A 232 -9.35 -13.65 2.15
N ARG A 233 -9.68 -14.94 2.12
CA ARG A 233 -10.94 -15.52 2.61
C ARG A 233 -10.64 -16.59 3.65
N MET A 234 -11.62 -16.90 4.48
CA MET A 234 -11.53 -17.95 5.49
C MET A 234 -11.29 -19.32 4.85
N GLY A 235 -11.95 -19.60 3.72
CA GLY A 235 -11.76 -20.84 2.96
C GLY A 235 -10.37 -21.00 2.32
N ASN A 236 -9.50 -19.99 2.41
CA ASN A 236 -8.10 -20.10 1.99
C ASN A 236 -7.21 -20.78 3.04
N ILE A 237 -7.74 -20.99 4.26
CA ILE A 237 -7.04 -21.67 5.35
C ILE A 237 -7.49 -23.13 5.34
N ALA A 238 -6.53 -24.04 5.21
CA ALA A 238 -6.80 -25.46 5.18
C ALA A 238 -5.75 -26.25 5.97
N LEU A 239 -6.20 -27.37 6.54
CA LEU A 239 -5.33 -28.36 7.15
C LEU A 239 -4.84 -29.32 6.07
N HIS A 240 -3.54 -29.53 6.00
CA HIS A 240 -2.90 -30.41 5.03
C HIS A 240 -2.16 -31.52 5.77
N ALA A 241 -2.35 -32.78 5.33
CA ALA A 241 -1.60 -33.91 5.86
C ALA A 241 -0.13 -33.84 5.42
N VAL A 242 0.78 -34.15 6.33
CA VAL A 242 2.22 -34.26 6.03
C VAL A 242 2.49 -35.67 5.49
N PRO A 243 3.06 -35.83 4.28
CA PRO A 243 3.29 -37.16 3.73
C PRO A 243 4.32 -37.94 4.55
N ALA A 244 4.00 -39.19 4.93
CA ALA A 244 4.87 -40.05 5.74
C ALA A 244 6.24 -40.32 5.09
N THR A 245 6.36 -40.20 3.77
CA THR A 245 7.62 -40.34 3.02
C THR A 245 8.66 -39.26 3.35
N HIS A 246 8.26 -38.16 3.99
CA HIS A 246 9.15 -37.06 4.39
C HIS A 246 9.56 -37.10 5.86
N ALA A 247 9.07 -38.07 6.64
CA ALA A 247 9.55 -38.30 7.99
C ALA A 247 10.95 -38.95 7.90
N THR A 248 12.00 -38.12 7.88
CA THR A 248 13.38 -38.60 8.07
C THR A 248 13.54 -39.12 9.49
N SER A 249 14.42 -40.12 9.67
CA SER A 249 14.61 -40.87 10.93
C SER A 249 14.95 -40.02 12.17
N ASP A 250 15.34 -38.75 12.01
CA ASP A 250 15.82 -37.87 13.08
C ASP A 250 14.84 -36.75 13.50
N ALA A 251 13.73 -36.53 12.78
CA ALA A 251 12.79 -35.44 13.08
C ALA A 251 11.34 -35.92 13.13
N LEU A 252 10.72 -35.80 14.31
CA LEU A 252 9.32 -36.18 14.53
C LEU A 252 8.40 -35.07 13.98
N LEU A 253 8.15 -35.13 12.66
CA LEU A 253 7.27 -34.18 11.97
C LEU A 253 5.81 -34.35 12.43
N PRO A 254 5.02 -33.26 12.48
CA PRO A 254 3.59 -33.34 12.77
C PRO A 254 2.84 -34.09 11.66
N THR A 255 1.70 -34.69 11.98
CA THR A 255 0.85 -35.41 11.02
C THR A 255 0.14 -34.48 10.03
N SER A 256 -0.04 -33.22 10.41
CA SER A 256 -0.71 -32.21 9.60
C SER A 256 -0.24 -30.80 9.96
N VAL A 257 -0.41 -29.88 9.02
CA VAL A 257 -0.03 -28.47 9.14
C VAL A 257 -1.13 -27.57 8.57
N TRP A 258 -1.30 -26.39 9.15
CA TRP A 258 -2.23 -25.39 8.63
C TRP A 258 -1.52 -24.49 7.62
N LEU A 259 -2.09 -24.37 6.42
CA LEU A 259 -1.62 -23.46 5.39
C LEU A 259 -2.69 -22.43 5.03
N LEU A 260 -2.23 -21.20 4.75
CA LEU A 260 -3.02 -20.10 4.22
C LEU A 260 -2.60 -19.82 2.77
N ALA A 261 -3.49 -20.08 1.82
CA ALA A 261 -3.28 -19.77 0.41
C ALA A 261 -3.54 -18.28 0.13
N ILE A 262 -2.56 -17.59 -0.47
CA ILE A 262 -2.64 -16.16 -0.78
C ILE A 262 -2.15 -15.86 -2.18
N GLY A 263 -2.57 -14.72 -2.74
CA GLY A 263 -2.29 -14.37 -4.13
C GLY A 263 -3.17 -15.16 -5.11
N THR A 264 -2.96 -14.91 -6.40
CA THR A 264 -3.72 -15.56 -7.47
C THR A 264 -2.81 -15.85 -8.66
N GLY A 265 -3.09 -16.93 -9.39
CA GLY A 265 -2.37 -17.31 -10.60
C GLY A 265 -0.87 -17.39 -10.36
N ARG A 266 -0.09 -16.64 -11.14
CA ARG A 266 1.39 -16.67 -11.10
C ARG A 266 2.01 -16.09 -9.81
N THR A 267 1.21 -15.54 -8.91
CA THR A 267 1.66 -14.95 -7.62
C THR A 267 1.12 -15.68 -6.41
N GLN A 268 0.42 -16.81 -6.63
CA GLN A 268 -0.11 -17.63 -5.56
C GLN A 268 1.03 -18.29 -4.78
N ARG A 269 0.89 -18.34 -3.46
CA ARG A 269 1.79 -19.05 -2.55
C ARG A 269 1.05 -19.49 -1.29
N TRP A 270 1.64 -20.42 -0.54
CA TRP A 270 1.11 -20.93 0.72
C TRP A 270 1.98 -20.46 1.88
N LEU A 271 1.31 -20.01 2.95
CA LEU A 271 1.98 -19.59 4.18
C LEU A 271 1.64 -20.56 5.31
N PRO A 272 2.62 -21.05 6.07
CA PRO A 272 2.35 -21.72 7.34
C PRO A 272 1.53 -20.81 8.25
N CYS A 273 0.44 -21.32 8.82
CA CYS A 273 -0.47 -20.54 9.65
C CYS A 273 -0.85 -21.19 10.97
N ASP A 274 -0.19 -22.27 11.39
CA ASP A 274 -0.38 -22.91 12.69
C ASP A 274 -0.28 -21.90 13.86
N ALA A 275 0.73 -21.04 13.84
CA ALA A 275 0.92 -19.97 14.84
C ALA A 275 -0.23 -18.94 14.87
N LEU A 276 -1.04 -18.86 13.81
CA LEU A 276 -2.20 -17.97 13.72
C LEU A 276 -3.48 -18.60 14.26
N MET A 277 -3.55 -19.93 14.35
CA MET A 277 -4.82 -20.65 14.53
C MET A 277 -5.48 -20.38 15.87
N SER A 278 -4.72 -20.17 16.94
CA SER A 278 -5.27 -19.79 18.25
C SER A 278 -5.97 -18.43 18.18
N ALA A 279 -5.27 -17.39 17.70
CA ALA A 279 -5.84 -16.05 17.56
C ALA A 279 -7.01 -16.02 16.55
N LEU A 280 -6.96 -16.84 15.49
CA LEU A 280 -8.04 -16.98 14.51
C LEU A 280 -9.30 -17.56 15.15
N ARG A 281 -9.18 -18.62 15.98
CA ARG A 281 -10.31 -19.25 16.67
C ARG A 281 -11.02 -18.27 17.59
N GLU A 282 -10.26 -17.55 18.43
CA GLU A 282 -10.79 -16.52 19.32
C GLU A 282 -11.53 -15.42 18.55
N TYR A 283 -10.92 -14.93 17.47
CA TYR A 283 -11.50 -13.93 16.60
C TYR A 283 -12.79 -14.41 15.93
N ARG A 284 -12.82 -15.64 15.39
CA ARG A 284 -14.01 -16.22 14.77
C ARG A 284 -15.14 -16.40 15.78
N THR A 285 -14.84 -16.96 16.94
CA THR A 285 -15.81 -17.13 18.03
C THR A 285 -16.37 -15.79 18.51
N ALA A 286 -15.53 -14.74 18.65
CA ALA A 286 -16.00 -13.41 19.01
C ALA A 286 -17.00 -12.85 17.98
N PHE A 287 -16.81 -13.16 16.69
CA PHE A 287 -17.71 -12.78 15.62
C PHE A 287 -18.93 -13.70 15.45
N GLY A 288 -19.06 -14.73 16.29
CA GLY A 288 -20.16 -15.71 16.23
C GLY A 288 -20.04 -16.71 15.09
N LEU A 289 -18.81 -16.94 14.59
CA LEU A 289 -18.50 -17.93 13.56
C LEU A 289 -17.99 -19.23 14.22
N SER A 290 -18.01 -20.33 13.45
CA SER A 290 -17.35 -21.58 13.84
C SER A 290 -15.87 -21.31 14.15
N PRO A 291 -15.29 -21.89 15.22
CA PRO A 291 -13.88 -21.66 15.57
C PRO A 291 -12.91 -21.99 14.43
N LEU A 292 -13.24 -22.99 13.61
CA LEU A 292 -12.46 -23.36 12.44
C LEU A 292 -13.08 -22.83 11.15
N PRO A 293 -12.27 -22.43 10.15
CA PRO A 293 -12.75 -22.14 8.80
C PRO A 293 -13.46 -23.34 8.19
N LEU A 294 -14.54 -23.09 7.45
CA LEU A 294 -15.21 -24.12 6.66
C LEU A 294 -14.53 -24.23 5.28
N PRO A 295 -14.53 -25.42 4.65
CA PRO A 295 -14.10 -25.57 3.27
C PRO A 295 -14.88 -24.63 2.36
N ASN A 296 -14.19 -23.95 1.44
CA ASN A 296 -14.78 -23.00 0.48
C ASN A 296 -15.56 -21.83 1.12
N GLU A 297 -15.28 -21.50 2.38
CA GLU A 297 -15.92 -20.38 3.07
C GLU A 297 -15.58 -19.03 2.41
N ALA A 298 -16.57 -18.38 1.81
CA ALA A 298 -16.42 -17.08 1.13
C ALA A 298 -16.28 -15.88 2.08
N THR A 299 -16.36 -16.09 3.39
CA THR A 299 -16.19 -15.06 4.41
C THR A 299 -14.81 -14.41 4.27
N PRO A 300 -14.70 -13.07 4.22
CA PRO A 300 -13.41 -12.38 4.24
C PRO A 300 -12.60 -12.67 5.50
N LEU A 301 -11.27 -12.81 5.34
CA LEU A 301 -10.38 -13.12 6.47
C LEU A 301 -10.44 -12.02 7.56
N LEU A 302 -10.51 -10.75 7.14
CA LEU A 302 -10.63 -9.60 8.04
C LEU A 302 -12.02 -8.96 7.91
N LEU A 303 -12.78 -8.96 9.01
CA LEU A 303 -14.17 -8.50 9.08
C LEU A 303 -14.24 -7.06 9.60
N SER A 304 -15.22 -6.31 9.08
CA SER A 304 -15.61 -5.04 9.68
C SER A 304 -16.31 -5.29 11.01
N VAL A 305 -15.93 -4.51 12.02
CA VAL A 305 -16.59 -4.49 13.32
C VAL A 305 -18.00 -3.92 13.20
N ARG A 306 -18.17 -2.87 12.39
CA ARG A 306 -19.47 -2.24 12.15
C ARG A 306 -20.27 -3.04 11.13
N LYS A 307 -21.53 -3.30 11.46
CA LYS A 307 -22.55 -3.81 10.53
C LYS A 307 -22.92 -2.71 9.54
N ARG A 308 -23.15 -3.09 8.27
CA ARG A 308 -23.74 -2.17 7.28
C ARG A 308 -25.26 -2.21 7.43
N SER A 309 -25.89 -1.06 7.21
CA SER A 309 -27.34 -0.98 7.14
C SER A 309 -27.89 -1.91 6.06
N PRO A 310 -29.03 -2.59 6.31
CA PRO A 310 -29.74 -3.34 5.29
C PRO A 310 -30.05 -2.48 4.07
N ARG A 311 -30.20 -3.13 2.91
CA ARG A 311 -30.63 -2.48 1.68
C ARG A 311 -31.97 -3.02 1.25
N ARG A 312 -32.78 -2.17 0.63
CA ARG A 312 -34.00 -2.59 -0.06
C ARG A 312 -33.64 -3.29 -1.39
N ALA A 313 -34.64 -3.92 -2.01
CA ALA A 313 -34.48 -4.60 -3.30
C ALA A 313 -34.00 -3.66 -4.43
N ASP A 314 -34.38 -2.38 -4.36
CA ASP A 314 -33.92 -1.31 -5.28
C ASP A 314 -32.47 -0.84 -5.01
N GLY A 315 -31.79 -1.41 -4.02
CA GLY A 315 -30.41 -1.08 -3.65
C GLY A 315 -30.27 0.11 -2.69
N THR A 316 -31.35 0.81 -2.34
CA THR A 316 -31.32 1.94 -1.39
C THR A 316 -30.99 1.47 0.02
N VAL A 317 -30.22 2.28 0.76
CA VAL A 317 -29.80 1.95 2.12
C VAL A 317 -30.89 2.33 3.11
N ILE A 318 -31.27 1.41 3.99
CA ILE A 318 -32.18 1.68 5.09
C ILE A 318 -31.37 2.23 6.27
N ASP A 319 -31.31 3.55 6.40
CA ASP A 319 -30.57 4.20 7.48
C ASP A 319 -31.34 4.18 8.80
N SER A 320 -31.37 3.00 9.44
CA SER A 320 -31.92 2.81 10.77
C SER A 320 -30.87 2.15 11.67
N PRO A 321 -30.47 2.79 12.79
CA PRO A 321 -29.55 2.19 13.76
C PRO A 321 -30.06 0.86 14.35
N ALA A 322 -31.38 0.74 14.57
CA ALA A 322 -32.00 -0.48 15.06
C ALA A 322 -31.92 -1.61 14.01
N LEU A 323 -32.34 -1.35 12.77
CA LEU A 323 -32.26 -2.35 11.71
C LEU A 323 -30.81 -2.73 11.38
N ARG A 324 -29.86 -1.79 11.46
CA ARG A 324 -28.43 -2.08 11.34
C ARG A 324 -27.93 -2.98 12.47
N ARG A 325 -28.41 -2.79 13.71
CA ARG A 325 -28.03 -3.61 14.85
C ARG A 325 -28.53 -5.05 14.69
N ASP A 326 -29.80 -5.20 14.31
CA ASP A 326 -30.48 -6.48 14.33
C ASP A 326 -30.25 -7.24 13.01
N PHE A 327 -30.50 -6.59 11.89
CA PHE A 327 -30.46 -7.18 10.54
C PHE A 327 -29.25 -6.76 9.69
N GLY A 328 -28.39 -5.87 10.20
CA GLY A 328 -27.24 -5.40 9.44
C GLY A 328 -26.22 -6.50 9.15
N GLU A 329 -25.64 -6.47 7.96
CA GLU A 329 -24.69 -7.48 7.49
C GLU A 329 -23.25 -7.08 7.88
N ARG A 330 -22.44 -8.06 8.31
CA ARG A 330 -21.00 -7.87 8.51
C ARG A 330 -20.27 -8.18 7.21
N LYS A 331 -19.62 -7.18 6.65
CA LYS A 331 -18.75 -7.32 5.47
C LYS A 331 -17.28 -7.39 5.88
N GLY A 332 -16.43 -7.86 4.98
CA GLY A 332 -14.99 -7.76 5.11
C GLY A 332 -14.46 -6.33 5.01
N ILE A 333 -13.25 -6.11 5.51
CA ILE A 333 -12.47 -4.90 5.23
C ILE A 333 -11.98 -4.99 3.78
N ALA A 334 -12.76 -4.43 2.86
CA ALA A 334 -12.46 -4.45 1.43
C ALA A 334 -11.57 -3.27 0.96
N SER A 335 -11.42 -2.24 1.78
CA SER A 335 -10.67 -1.02 1.42
C SER A 335 -9.23 -1.09 1.92
N ARG A 336 -8.28 -0.94 0.99
CA ARG A 336 -6.85 -0.80 1.30
C ARG A 336 -6.59 0.36 2.26
N SER A 337 -7.24 1.50 2.03
CA SER A 337 -7.09 2.70 2.87
C SER A 337 -7.63 2.45 4.27
N GLN A 338 -8.79 1.79 4.39
CA GLN A 338 -9.36 1.44 5.70
C GLN A 338 -8.44 0.52 6.49
N LEU A 339 -7.88 -0.52 5.85
CA LEU A 339 -6.93 -1.42 6.49
C LEU A 339 -5.68 -0.68 6.96
N LEU A 340 -5.11 0.20 6.13
CA LEU A 340 -3.95 0.99 6.50
C LEU A 340 -4.22 1.95 7.66
N LEU A 341 -5.42 2.53 7.75
CA LEU A 341 -5.82 3.35 8.89
C LEU A 341 -5.94 2.54 10.18
N ILE A 342 -6.48 1.31 10.11
CA ILE A 342 -6.55 0.41 11.27
C ILE A 342 -5.13 0.06 11.74
N VAL A 343 -4.24 -0.33 10.82
CA VAL A 343 -2.84 -0.64 11.16
C VAL A 343 -2.12 0.57 11.73
N LYS A 344 -2.32 1.77 11.16
CA LYS A 344 -1.73 3.00 11.68
C LYS A 344 -2.21 3.31 13.10
N ALA A 345 -3.50 3.14 13.39
CA ALA A 345 -4.04 3.31 14.73
C ALA A 345 -3.43 2.29 15.72
N MET A 346 -3.34 1.02 15.33
CA MET A 346 -2.71 -0.02 16.16
C MET A 346 -1.24 0.29 16.47
N LEU A 347 -0.47 0.80 15.50
CA LEU A 347 0.93 1.19 15.71
C LEU A 347 1.06 2.38 16.66
N GLY A 348 0.18 3.37 16.55
CA GLY A 348 0.13 4.51 17.48
C GLY A 348 -0.20 4.08 18.91
N GLU A 349 -1.22 3.24 19.08
CA GLU A 349 -1.59 2.66 20.39
C GLU A 349 -0.46 1.81 20.97
N ALA A 350 0.24 1.02 20.14
CA ALA A 350 1.39 0.25 20.57
C ALA A 350 2.55 1.14 21.03
N ALA A 351 2.75 2.28 20.37
CA ALA A 351 3.75 3.26 20.79
C ALA A 351 3.40 3.90 22.14
N GLU A 352 2.14 4.24 22.37
CA GLU A 352 1.65 4.74 23.66
C GLU A 352 1.82 3.70 24.76
N TYR A 353 1.43 2.45 24.49
CA TYR A 353 1.60 1.33 25.40
C TYR A 353 3.08 1.11 25.77
N ALA A 354 3.96 1.06 24.77
CA ALA A 354 5.41 0.93 24.97
C ALA A 354 5.98 2.07 25.81
N ARG A 355 5.51 3.31 25.60
CA ARG A 355 5.91 4.48 26.40
C ARG A 355 5.47 4.35 27.86
N ALA A 356 4.24 3.87 28.09
CA ALA A 356 3.69 3.70 29.44
C ALA A 356 4.47 2.67 30.27
N ILE A 357 5.05 1.65 29.64
CA ILE A 357 5.86 0.61 30.31
C ILE A 357 7.38 0.86 30.22
N GLY A 358 7.80 2.07 29.81
CA GLY A 358 9.21 2.50 29.86
C GLY A 358 10.07 2.15 28.62
N HIS A 359 9.48 1.63 27.54
CA HIS A 359 10.20 1.30 26.29
C HIS A 359 10.20 2.46 25.29
N ALA A 360 10.86 3.58 25.64
CA ALA A 360 10.88 4.79 24.82
C ALA A 360 11.43 4.58 23.39
N GLY A 361 12.47 3.75 23.22
CA GLY A 361 13.02 3.44 21.90
C GLY A 361 12.05 2.67 21.00
N ALA A 362 11.33 1.69 21.57
CA ALA A 362 10.30 0.94 20.85
C ALA A 362 9.12 1.85 20.47
N ALA A 363 8.70 2.72 21.40
CA ALA A 363 7.64 3.70 21.14
C ALA A 363 7.96 4.57 19.92
N MET A 364 9.19 5.10 19.84
CA MET A 364 9.63 5.90 18.69
C MET A 364 9.63 5.11 17.37
N ARG A 365 10.06 3.84 17.38
CA ARG A 365 10.03 2.98 16.18
C ARG A 365 8.59 2.70 15.74
N LEU A 366 7.70 2.37 16.67
CA LEU A 366 6.29 2.06 16.41
C LEU A 366 5.53 3.28 15.89
N GLU A 367 5.76 4.47 16.44
CA GLU A 367 5.10 5.71 16.04
C GLU A 367 5.44 6.11 14.58
N ASN A 368 6.68 5.85 14.16
CA ASN A 368 7.16 6.13 12.81
C ASN A 368 6.99 4.95 11.84
N ALA A 369 6.44 3.83 12.31
CA ALA A 369 6.32 2.64 11.51
C ALA A 369 5.25 2.76 10.43
N SER A 370 5.40 1.93 9.41
CA SER A 370 4.38 1.68 8.40
C SER A 370 4.19 0.18 8.26
N LEU A 371 3.13 -0.25 7.58
CA LEU A 371 2.95 -1.66 7.24
C LEU A 371 4.15 -2.23 6.45
N ARG A 372 4.84 -1.40 5.67
CA ARG A 372 6.10 -1.82 5.02
C ARG A 372 7.19 -2.11 6.04
N GLY A 373 7.30 -1.27 7.08
CA GLY A 373 8.21 -1.49 8.20
C GLY A 373 7.91 -2.78 8.95
N VAL A 374 6.63 -3.06 9.22
CA VAL A 374 6.19 -4.32 9.85
C VAL A 374 6.58 -5.55 9.01
N ARG A 375 6.34 -5.51 7.69
CA ARG A 375 6.82 -6.58 6.80
C ARG A 375 8.35 -6.72 6.79
N GLY A 376 9.06 -5.60 6.91
CA GLY A 376 10.53 -5.58 7.00
C GLY A 376 11.05 -6.15 8.32
N ALA A 377 10.29 -5.99 9.42
CA ALA A 377 10.57 -6.64 10.70
C ALA A 377 10.53 -8.16 10.55
N HIS A 378 9.42 -8.68 10.02
CA HIS A 378 9.24 -10.11 9.78
C HIS A 378 10.31 -10.72 8.85
N LEU A 379 10.68 -10.01 7.77
CA LEU A 379 11.79 -10.42 6.90
C LEU A 379 13.11 -10.56 7.69
N ARG A 380 13.47 -9.53 8.46
CA ARG A 380 14.73 -9.53 9.22
C ARG A 380 14.75 -10.61 10.30
N GLU A 381 13.62 -10.81 10.97
CA GLU A 381 13.46 -11.86 11.99
C GLU A 381 13.72 -13.24 11.39
N ARG A 382 13.11 -13.56 10.24
CA ARG A 382 13.33 -14.84 9.57
C ARG A 382 14.77 -15.03 9.07
N LEU A 383 15.39 -13.98 8.56
CA LEU A 383 16.81 -14.01 8.19
C LEU A 383 17.71 -14.20 9.42
N ALA A 384 17.38 -13.56 10.55
CA ALA A 384 18.12 -13.70 11.80
C ALA A 384 17.97 -15.10 12.42
N ALA A 385 16.84 -15.78 12.17
CA ALA A 385 16.62 -17.18 12.54
C ALA A 385 17.40 -18.18 11.66
N GLY A 386 18.19 -17.70 10.69
CA GLY A 386 19.02 -18.54 9.83
C GLY A 386 18.29 -19.11 8.61
N GLU A 387 17.06 -18.67 8.32
CA GLU A 387 16.36 -19.12 7.12
C GLU A 387 17.05 -18.60 5.84
N ALA A 388 17.12 -19.45 4.82
CA ALA A 388 17.76 -19.08 3.56
C ALA A 388 17.01 -17.90 2.90
N ALA A 389 17.78 -16.91 2.42
CA ALA A 389 17.20 -15.69 1.85
C ALA A 389 16.25 -15.93 0.68
N ALA A 390 16.48 -16.99 -0.11
CA ALA A 390 15.59 -17.39 -1.20
C ALA A 390 14.22 -17.86 -0.70
N ASP A 391 14.19 -18.64 0.38
CA ASP A 391 12.95 -19.16 0.98
C ASP A 391 12.16 -18.05 1.66
N VAL A 392 12.85 -17.13 2.35
CA VAL A 392 12.24 -15.93 2.93
C VAL A 392 11.67 -15.02 1.83
N ALA A 393 12.40 -14.85 0.72
CA ALA A 393 11.93 -14.07 -0.42
C ALA A 393 10.69 -14.67 -1.09
N HIS A 394 10.67 -16.00 -1.30
CA HIS A 394 9.52 -16.74 -1.84
C HIS A 394 8.31 -16.59 -0.93
N ALA A 395 8.46 -16.86 0.38
CA ALA A 395 7.38 -16.76 1.34
C ALA A 395 6.82 -15.34 1.48
N LEU A 396 7.64 -14.31 1.29
CA LEU A 396 7.19 -12.91 1.29
C LEU A 396 6.70 -12.41 -0.07
N GLY A 397 6.75 -13.26 -1.10
CA GLY A 397 6.40 -12.95 -2.48
C GLY A 397 7.28 -11.88 -3.11
N LEU A 398 8.51 -11.67 -2.61
CA LEU A 398 9.48 -10.77 -3.21
C LEU A 398 9.85 -11.31 -4.60
N ALA A 399 10.01 -10.43 -5.59
CA ALA A 399 10.23 -10.84 -6.97
C ALA A 399 11.43 -11.80 -7.03
N ALA A 400 11.18 -13.00 -7.54
CA ALA A 400 12.19 -14.03 -7.69
C ALA A 400 13.38 -13.50 -8.50
N LEU A 401 14.60 -13.88 -8.12
CA LEU A 401 15.69 -13.94 -9.07
C LEU A 401 15.20 -14.73 -10.30
N PRO A 402 15.43 -14.26 -11.54
CA PRO A 402 14.73 -14.73 -12.75
C PRO A 402 14.69 -16.25 -12.98
N SER A 403 15.61 -17.02 -12.40
CA SER A 403 15.73 -18.47 -12.59
C SER A 403 14.78 -19.34 -11.77
N VAL A 404 14.10 -18.80 -10.74
CA VAL A 404 13.35 -19.62 -9.75
C VAL A 404 11.85 -19.79 -10.12
N ALA A 405 11.32 -18.96 -11.02
CA ALA A 405 9.87 -18.80 -11.21
C ALA A 405 9.15 -19.92 -12.01
N VAL A 406 9.86 -20.89 -12.60
CA VAL A 406 9.27 -21.93 -13.47
C VAL A 406 9.21 -23.30 -12.80
N ARG A 407 10.19 -23.68 -11.95
CA ARG A 407 10.18 -24.98 -11.25
C ARG A 407 9.29 -25.03 -10.00
N ALA A 408 8.88 -23.89 -9.47
CA ALA A 408 8.08 -23.82 -8.25
C ALA A 408 6.61 -24.28 -8.43
N ARG A 409 6.06 -24.35 -9.66
CA ARG A 409 4.60 -24.41 -9.85
C ARG A 409 3.93 -25.75 -9.57
N ASP A 410 4.62 -26.87 -9.81
CA ASP A 410 4.06 -28.20 -9.54
C ASP A 410 4.59 -28.80 -8.22
N ALA A 411 5.55 -28.13 -7.58
CA ALA A 411 6.17 -28.53 -6.31
C ALA A 411 5.75 -27.67 -5.10
N ASP A 412 4.98 -26.59 -5.27
CA ASP A 412 4.82 -25.55 -4.23
C ASP A 412 4.04 -26.03 -3.00
N LEU A 413 2.92 -26.75 -3.17
CA LEU A 413 2.09 -27.14 -2.03
C LEU A 413 2.77 -28.24 -1.19
N ALA A 414 3.27 -29.30 -1.83
CA ALA A 414 3.97 -30.36 -1.12
C ALA A 414 5.24 -29.85 -0.43
N ALA A 415 6.03 -29.00 -1.10
CA ALA A 415 7.19 -28.37 -0.48
C ALA A 415 6.80 -27.45 0.68
N SER A 416 5.72 -26.67 0.53
CA SER A 416 5.19 -25.80 1.60
C SER A 416 4.68 -26.61 2.80
N ILE A 417 4.04 -27.75 2.57
CA ILE A 417 3.62 -28.68 3.64
C ILE A 417 4.85 -29.18 4.38
N THR A 418 5.88 -29.65 3.67
CA THR A 418 7.11 -30.17 4.28
C THR A 418 7.95 -29.08 4.97
N ASP A 419 7.99 -27.86 4.44
CA ASP A 419 8.63 -26.71 5.10
C ASP A 419 7.89 -26.31 6.38
N ALA A 420 6.55 -26.19 6.32
CA ALA A 420 5.73 -25.92 7.48
C ALA A 420 5.91 -26.98 8.57
N ALA A 421 5.94 -28.26 8.18
CA ALA A 421 6.10 -29.37 9.10
C ALA A 421 7.47 -29.32 9.81
N ARG A 422 8.54 -29.02 9.07
CA ARG A 422 9.89 -28.85 9.62
C ARG A 422 9.98 -27.68 10.61
N LYS A 423 9.28 -26.58 10.36
CA LYS A 423 9.23 -25.42 11.26
C LYS A 423 8.50 -25.69 12.57
N LEU A 424 7.58 -26.64 12.59
CA LEU A 424 6.87 -27.07 13.80
C LEU A 424 7.58 -28.19 14.54
N ALA A 425 8.57 -28.85 13.92
CA ALA A 425 9.33 -29.90 14.57
C ALA A 425 10.16 -29.30 15.72
N PRO A 426 10.25 -29.99 16.88
CA PRO A 426 11.13 -29.55 17.95
C PRO A 426 12.59 -29.51 17.47
N PRO A 427 13.44 -28.59 18.00
CA PRO A 427 14.85 -28.59 17.68
C PRO A 427 15.46 -29.94 18.05
N SER A 428 16.26 -30.52 17.14
CA SER A 428 17.02 -31.73 17.41
C SER A 428 17.89 -31.53 18.66
N ALA A 429 17.78 -32.46 19.60
CA ALA A 429 18.43 -32.40 20.91
C ALA A 429 19.96 -32.51 20.83
#